data_AF-A0A5N9DUR2-F1
#
_entry.id   AF-A0A5N9DUR2-F1
#
_cell.length_a   1.000
_cell.length_b   1.000
_cell.length_c   1.000
_cell.angle_alpha   90.00
_cell.angle_beta   90.00
_cell.angle_gamma   90.00
#
_symmetry.space_group_name_H-M   'P 1'
#
loop_
_entity.id
_entity.type
_entity.pdbx_description
1 polymer ?
#
loop_
_entity_poly.entity_id
_entity_poly.type
_entity_poly.pdbx_seq_one_letter_code
_entity_poly.pdbx_strand_id
1 'polypeptide(L)'
;MNINLGKLNNIKVILGILAIILIIGFVVGFYSAKTLSKSEPEASYFGLNSGNSENALKLPTTSELAVAEGWEGQGLCIPGRGKFATKESIPYILTYNTAGQLTSIYLISKGEMPPPWKSGENLIASGIEIVDYKHWNLLVHFDNPLSACKTLQSKNTSGYCDPIQCDLRGSGERATPTPYISPTPTPQASTILQKVTVSLTSSKTLKLESSSSLDEISETIINNATNESTNLANILSKIVSDMKNTAYDSNTWIDNVSHKGIKGTVNSDLLQDLVPNVDSGTDLNITIWITDTHQIKRFKIEGALNTSDPNDSARTFEISEVE
;
A
#
# COMPACT_ATOMS: atom_id res chain seq x y z
N MET A 1 -64.84 -39.36 -35.83
CA MET A 1 -64.61 -40.43 -34.84
C MET A 1 -65.75 -40.37 -33.84
N ASN A 2 -66.75 -41.26 -33.94
CA ASN A 2 -67.92 -41.27 -33.06
C ASN A 2 -67.52 -41.90 -31.72
N ILE A 3 -67.30 -41.08 -30.69
CA ILE A 3 -67.02 -41.56 -29.35
C ILE A 3 -68.35 -41.99 -28.74
N ASN A 4 -68.51 -43.30 -28.54
CA ASN A 4 -69.71 -43.87 -27.95
C ASN A 4 -69.74 -43.57 -26.43
N LEU A 5 -70.41 -42.47 -26.05
CA LEU A 5 -70.44 -41.94 -24.68
C LEU A 5 -70.97 -42.93 -23.63
N GLY A 6 -71.71 -43.98 -24.03
CA GLY A 6 -72.23 -44.99 -23.11
C GLY A 6 -71.17 -45.85 -22.41
N LYS A 7 -69.92 -45.88 -22.91
CA LYS A 7 -68.81 -46.61 -22.29
C LYS A 7 -68.04 -45.81 -21.23
N LEU A 8 -68.33 -44.50 -21.07
CA LEU A 8 -67.63 -43.62 -20.13
C LEU A 8 -68.11 -43.72 -18.67
N ASN A 9 -69.22 -44.41 -18.36
CA ASN A 9 -69.65 -44.64 -16.97
C ASN A 9 -68.98 -45.86 -16.31
N ASN A 10 -68.13 -46.59 -17.01
CA ASN A 10 -67.41 -47.71 -16.42
C ASN A 10 -66.09 -47.21 -15.80
N ILE A 11 -66.03 -47.24 -14.47
CA ILE A 11 -64.87 -46.80 -13.68
C ILE A 11 -63.56 -47.45 -14.14
N LYS A 12 -63.60 -48.70 -14.62
CA LYS A 12 -62.41 -49.39 -15.15
C LYS A 12 -61.90 -48.80 -16.46
N VAL A 13 -62.82 -48.28 -17.30
CA VAL A 13 -62.47 -47.60 -18.55
C VAL A 13 -61.89 -46.21 -18.28
N ILE A 14 -62.44 -45.48 -17.31
CA ILE A 14 -61.91 -44.17 -16.89
C ILE A 14 -60.48 -44.32 -16.32
N LEU A 15 -60.27 -45.30 -15.43
CA LEU A 15 -58.95 -45.59 -14.86
C LEU A 15 -57.92 -45.99 -15.93
N GLY A 16 -58.34 -46.78 -16.93
CA GLY A 16 -57.48 -47.14 -18.06
C GLY A 16 -57.04 -45.94 -18.89
N ILE A 17 -57.95 -45.00 -19.18
CA ILE A 17 -57.63 -43.79 -19.93
C ILE A 17 -56.71 -42.87 -19.13
N LEU A 18 -56.96 -42.70 -17.82
CA LEU A 18 -56.09 -41.92 -16.94
C LEU A 18 -54.67 -42.50 -16.87
N ALA A 19 -54.53 -43.82 -16.76
CA ALA A 19 -53.21 -44.48 -16.75
C ALA A 19 -52.44 -44.23 -18.06
N ILE A 20 -53.12 -44.29 -19.20
CA ILE A 20 -52.50 -44.02 -20.52
C ILE A 20 -52.05 -42.56 -20.62
N ILE A 21 -52.88 -41.60 -20.18
CA ILE A 21 -52.51 -40.18 -20.19
C ILE A 21 -51.31 -39.93 -19.27
N LEU A 22 -51.25 -40.59 -18.11
CA LEU A 22 -50.13 -40.46 -17.16
C LEU A 22 -48.84 -41.05 -17.75
N ILE A 23 -48.91 -42.19 -18.44
CA ILE A 23 -47.76 -42.79 -19.13
C ILE A 23 -47.28 -41.89 -20.28
N ILE A 24 -48.19 -41.35 -21.09
CA ILE A 24 -47.83 -40.41 -22.17
C ILE A 24 -47.20 -39.14 -21.59
N GLY A 25 -47.78 -38.58 -20.53
CA GLY A 25 -47.23 -37.42 -19.83
C GLY A 25 -45.83 -37.69 -19.26
N PHE A 26 -45.60 -38.88 -18.71
CA PHE A 26 -44.30 -39.29 -18.20
C PHE A 26 -43.28 -39.48 -19.32
N VAL A 27 -43.66 -40.12 -20.43
CA VAL A 27 -42.78 -40.33 -21.59
C VAL A 27 -42.44 -39.00 -22.26
N VAL A 28 -43.42 -38.12 -22.49
CA VAL A 28 -43.19 -36.78 -23.03
C VAL A 28 -42.34 -35.95 -22.07
N GLY A 29 -42.60 -36.01 -20.75
CA GLY A 29 -41.77 -35.37 -19.73
C GLY A 29 -40.32 -35.86 -19.77
N PHE A 30 -40.09 -37.17 -19.95
CA PHE A 30 -38.76 -37.77 -20.00
C PHE A 30 -38.01 -37.42 -21.31
N TYR A 31 -38.71 -37.37 -22.45
CA TYR A 31 -38.13 -36.96 -23.73
C TYR A 31 -37.85 -35.44 -23.77
N SER A 32 -38.73 -34.62 -23.22
CA SER A 32 -38.51 -33.17 -23.07
C SER A 32 -37.38 -32.89 -22.07
N ALA A 33 -37.22 -33.68 -21.00
CA ALA A 33 -36.10 -33.55 -20.06
C ALA A 33 -34.75 -33.92 -20.71
N LYS A 34 -34.72 -34.92 -21.60
CA LYS A 34 -33.49 -35.30 -22.34
C LYS A 34 -33.08 -34.27 -23.39
N THR A 35 -34.03 -33.53 -23.97
CA THR A 35 -33.73 -32.45 -24.94
C THR A 35 -33.40 -31.12 -24.26
N LEU A 36 -33.63 -31.01 -22.95
CA LEU A 36 -33.16 -29.92 -22.09
C LEU A 36 -31.77 -30.17 -21.48
N SER A 37 -30.97 -31.07 -22.06
CA SER A 37 -29.52 -31.03 -21.88
C SER A 37 -28.99 -29.76 -22.52
N LYS A 38 -29.10 -28.68 -21.76
CA LYS A 38 -28.39 -27.41 -21.88
C LYS A 38 -27.00 -27.74 -22.42
N SER A 39 -26.66 -27.24 -23.62
CA SER A 39 -25.30 -27.24 -24.13
C SER A 39 -24.36 -26.91 -22.97
N GLU A 40 -23.35 -27.74 -22.72
CA GLU A 40 -22.36 -27.44 -21.67
C GLU A 40 -21.94 -25.97 -21.83
N PRO A 41 -22.03 -25.15 -20.76
CA PRO A 41 -21.65 -23.76 -20.87
C PRO A 41 -20.20 -23.71 -21.35
N GLU A 42 -19.97 -23.02 -22.47
CA GLU A 42 -18.65 -22.86 -23.05
C GLU A 42 -17.69 -22.31 -21.97
N ALA A 43 -16.58 -23.01 -21.76
CA ALA A 43 -15.61 -22.65 -20.74
C ALA A 43 -15.11 -21.21 -21.02
N SER A 44 -15.22 -20.35 -20.01
CA SER A 44 -14.80 -18.96 -20.12
C SER A 44 -13.29 -18.82 -19.85
N TYR A 45 -12.63 -17.99 -20.65
CA TYR A 45 -11.18 -17.75 -20.55
C TYR A 45 -10.86 -16.26 -20.54
N PHE A 46 -9.86 -15.86 -19.75
CA PHE A 46 -9.19 -14.58 -19.93
C PHE A 46 -8.10 -14.74 -21.00
N GLY A 47 -8.18 -13.95 -22.07
CA GLY A 47 -7.15 -13.93 -23.11
C GLY A 47 -6.13 -12.81 -22.87
N LEU A 48 -4.86 -13.16 -22.63
CA LEU A 48 -3.76 -12.20 -22.68
C LEU A 48 -3.19 -12.16 -24.09
N ASN A 49 -3.27 -11.01 -24.76
CA ASN A 49 -2.71 -10.83 -26.10
C ASN A 49 -2.00 -9.48 -26.21
N SER A 50 -1.14 -9.35 -27.23
CA SER A 50 -0.46 -8.11 -27.60
C SER A 50 -1.07 -7.45 -28.86
N GLY A 51 -2.37 -7.69 -29.14
CA GLY A 51 -3.08 -7.10 -30.28
C GLY A 51 -3.56 -8.07 -31.37
N ASN A 52 -3.26 -9.37 -31.30
CA ASN A 52 -3.87 -10.41 -32.16
C ASN A 52 -4.56 -11.48 -31.29
N SER A 53 -5.85 -11.69 -31.49
CA SER A 53 -6.67 -12.64 -30.71
C SER A 53 -6.37 -14.11 -30.99
N GLU A 54 -5.78 -14.44 -32.15
CA GLU A 54 -5.52 -15.84 -32.54
C GLU A 54 -4.40 -16.51 -31.72
N ASN A 55 -3.50 -15.71 -31.12
CA ASN A 55 -2.38 -16.18 -30.29
C ASN A 55 -2.54 -15.78 -28.81
N ALA A 56 -3.76 -15.52 -28.36
CA ALA A 56 -4.00 -15.12 -26.98
C ALA A 56 -3.67 -16.27 -26.02
N LEU A 57 -2.85 -15.99 -25.01
CA LEU A 57 -2.64 -16.88 -23.89
C LEU A 57 -3.95 -16.98 -23.11
N LYS A 58 -4.53 -18.18 -23.04
CA LYS A 58 -5.79 -18.44 -22.36
C LYS A 58 -5.55 -18.77 -20.89
N LEU A 59 -6.17 -18.00 -20.01
CA LEU A 59 -6.17 -18.22 -18.58
C LEU A 59 -7.54 -18.75 -18.14
N PRO A 60 -7.60 -19.86 -17.39
CA PRO A 60 -8.86 -20.41 -16.91
C PRO A 60 -9.52 -19.43 -15.92
N THR A 61 -10.75 -19.00 -16.21
CA THR A 61 -11.47 -18.01 -15.39
C THR A 61 -11.93 -18.57 -14.05
N THR A 62 -11.97 -19.90 -13.90
CA THR A 62 -12.35 -20.54 -12.65
C THR A 62 -11.31 -21.54 -12.15
N SER A 63 -11.30 -21.77 -10.83
CA SER A 63 -10.40 -22.72 -10.19
C SER A 63 -10.73 -24.16 -10.56
N GLU A 64 -12.00 -24.47 -10.81
CA GLU A 64 -12.46 -25.77 -11.29
C GLU A 64 -11.91 -26.06 -12.69
N LEU A 65 -11.96 -25.05 -13.57
CA LEU A 65 -11.41 -25.15 -14.92
C LEU A 65 -9.88 -25.27 -14.86
N ALA A 66 -9.23 -24.50 -13.99
CA ALA A 66 -7.80 -24.61 -13.78
C ALA A 66 -7.39 -26.02 -13.34
N VAL A 67 -8.09 -26.60 -12.35
CA VAL A 67 -7.83 -27.98 -11.90
C VAL A 67 -8.06 -28.99 -13.03
N ALA A 68 -9.13 -28.84 -13.81
CA ALA A 68 -9.39 -29.68 -14.98
C ALA A 68 -8.28 -29.59 -16.04
N GLU A 69 -7.60 -28.46 -16.13
CA GLU A 69 -6.46 -28.22 -17.02
C GLU A 69 -5.10 -28.53 -16.38
N GLY A 70 -5.06 -29.20 -15.23
CA GLY A 70 -3.84 -29.64 -14.57
C GLY A 70 -3.11 -28.54 -13.79
N TRP A 71 -3.82 -27.51 -13.33
CA TRP A 71 -3.30 -26.58 -12.34
C TRP A 71 -3.46 -27.16 -10.93
N GLU A 72 -2.40 -27.08 -10.13
CA GLU A 72 -2.37 -27.53 -8.75
C GLU A 72 -2.72 -26.37 -7.81
N GLY A 73 -3.80 -26.52 -7.05
CA GLY A 73 -4.19 -25.54 -6.04
C GLY A 73 -3.30 -25.62 -4.80
N GLN A 74 -2.72 -24.50 -4.40
CA GLN A 74 -1.84 -24.41 -3.25
C GLN A 74 -2.59 -23.84 -2.03
N GLY A 75 -2.53 -24.59 -0.92
CA GLY A 75 -2.94 -24.12 0.41
C GLY A 75 -4.39 -23.68 0.56
N LEU A 76 -4.61 -22.81 1.56
CA LEU A 76 -5.90 -22.19 1.87
C LEU A 76 -6.04 -20.86 1.14
N CYS A 77 -7.28 -20.41 0.92
CA CYS A 77 -7.54 -19.06 0.40
C CYS A 77 -7.03 -18.03 1.43
N ILE A 78 -6.11 -17.15 1.03
CA ILE A 78 -5.49 -16.15 1.90
C ILE A 78 -6.19 -14.78 1.72
N PRO A 79 -6.70 -14.14 2.79
CA PRO A 79 -7.27 -12.79 2.72
C PRO A 79 -6.34 -11.81 1.98
N GLY A 80 -6.89 -11.09 1.01
CA GLY A 80 -6.14 -10.13 0.20
C GLY A 80 -5.22 -10.72 -0.88
N ARG A 81 -5.03 -12.05 -0.94
CA ARG A 81 -4.10 -12.71 -1.88
C ARG A 81 -4.75 -13.80 -2.73
N GLY A 82 -5.87 -14.37 -2.28
CA GLY A 82 -6.57 -15.44 -3.01
C GLY A 82 -6.03 -16.83 -2.71
N LYS A 83 -6.53 -17.81 -3.46
CA LYS A 83 -6.03 -19.18 -3.53
C LYS A 83 -5.10 -19.30 -4.73
N PHE A 84 -3.86 -19.71 -4.49
CA PHE A 84 -2.85 -19.82 -5.55
C PHE A 84 -3.05 -21.11 -6.34
N ALA A 85 -2.77 -21.06 -7.64
CA ALA A 85 -2.73 -22.23 -8.51
C ALA A 85 -1.46 -22.18 -9.36
N THR A 86 -0.69 -23.27 -9.33
CA THR A 86 0.56 -23.43 -10.06
C THR A 86 0.43 -24.49 -11.14
N LYS A 87 1.26 -24.40 -12.17
CA LYS A 87 1.37 -25.45 -13.19
C LYS A 87 2.82 -25.57 -13.62
N GLU A 88 3.30 -26.81 -13.73
CA GLU A 88 4.70 -27.07 -14.07
C GLU A 88 5.08 -26.39 -15.39
N SER A 89 6.33 -25.92 -15.46
CA SER A 89 6.92 -25.28 -16.65
C SER A 89 6.23 -23.98 -17.12
N ILE A 90 5.34 -23.39 -16.31
CA ILE A 90 4.70 -22.10 -16.61
C ILE A 90 5.31 -20.99 -15.74
N PRO A 91 5.78 -19.87 -16.34
CA PRO A 91 6.44 -18.77 -15.61
C PRO A 91 5.44 -17.78 -14.98
N TYR A 92 4.28 -18.26 -14.55
CA TYR A 92 3.27 -17.46 -13.85
C TYR A 92 2.36 -18.31 -12.98
N ILE A 93 1.79 -17.68 -11.96
CA ILE A 93 0.90 -18.28 -10.98
C ILE A 93 -0.43 -17.56 -11.03
N LEU A 94 -1.54 -18.30 -10.95
CA LEU A 94 -2.89 -17.74 -10.96
C LEU A 94 -3.43 -17.65 -9.53
N THR A 95 -4.24 -16.63 -9.26
CA THR A 95 -4.93 -16.51 -7.96
C THR A 95 -6.44 -16.42 -8.12
N TYR A 96 -7.16 -17.20 -7.32
CA TYR A 96 -8.62 -17.31 -7.36
C TYR A 96 -9.27 -16.81 -6.06
N ASN A 97 -10.50 -16.33 -6.15
CA ASN A 97 -11.28 -15.98 -4.97
C ASN A 97 -11.99 -17.18 -4.32
N THR A 98 -12.72 -16.97 -3.23
CA THR A 98 -13.52 -18.00 -2.54
C THR A 98 -14.64 -18.59 -3.39
N ALA A 99 -15.12 -17.85 -4.39
CA ALA A 99 -16.07 -18.34 -5.39
C ALA A 99 -15.39 -19.07 -6.56
N GLY A 100 -14.06 -19.26 -6.48
CA GLY A 100 -13.28 -19.91 -7.52
C GLY A 100 -13.04 -19.05 -8.75
N GLN A 101 -13.26 -17.74 -8.74
CA GLN A 101 -13.06 -16.87 -9.91
C GLN A 101 -11.64 -16.31 -9.97
N LEU A 102 -11.08 -16.20 -11.18
CA LEU A 102 -9.74 -15.65 -11.40
C LEU A 102 -9.68 -14.18 -10.99
N THR A 103 -8.74 -13.84 -10.13
CA THR A 103 -8.56 -12.47 -9.60
C THR A 103 -7.26 -11.83 -10.03
N SER A 104 -6.17 -12.59 -10.16
CA SER A 104 -4.85 -12.05 -10.50
C SER A 104 -3.96 -13.07 -11.19
N ILE A 105 -2.91 -12.56 -11.83
CA ILE A 105 -1.77 -13.32 -12.34
C ILE A 105 -0.47 -12.76 -11.75
N TYR A 106 0.35 -13.65 -11.20
CA TYR A 106 1.68 -13.36 -10.67
C TYR A 106 2.71 -13.84 -11.70
N LEU A 107 3.29 -12.89 -12.44
CA LEU A 107 4.29 -13.17 -13.47
C LEU A 107 5.67 -13.31 -12.85
N ILE A 108 6.47 -14.25 -13.35
CA ILE A 108 7.79 -14.59 -12.80
C ILE A 108 8.85 -14.47 -13.90
N SER A 109 9.97 -13.84 -13.58
CA SER A 109 11.18 -13.82 -14.39
C SER A 109 12.41 -14.18 -13.56
N LYS A 110 13.27 -15.05 -14.10
CA LYS A 110 14.61 -15.32 -13.54
C LYS A 110 15.64 -14.27 -13.93
N GLY A 111 15.41 -13.57 -15.04
CA GLY A 111 16.24 -12.45 -15.49
C GLY A 111 15.82 -11.15 -14.82
N GLU A 112 16.76 -10.21 -14.74
CA GLU A 112 16.51 -8.85 -14.27
C GLU A 112 15.45 -8.15 -15.13
N MET A 113 14.51 -7.48 -14.46
CA MET A 113 13.38 -6.80 -15.11
C MET A 113 13.32 -5.34 -14.67
N PRO A 114 12.97 -4.41 -15.58
CA PRO A 114 12.81 -3.00 -15.22
C PRO A 114 11.56 -2.78 -14.36
N PRO A 115 11.42 -1.61 -13.71
CA PRO A 115 10.15 -1.20 -13.12
C PRO A 115 8.98 -1.34 -14.12
N PRO A 116 7.78 -1.80 -13.69
CA PRO A 116 7.30 -1.91 -12.31
C PRO A 116 7.62 -3.24 -11.60
N TRP A 117 8.41 -4.14 -12.20
CA TRP A 117 8.77 -5.42 -11.60
C TRP A 117 9.55 -5.23 -10.30
N LYS A 118 9.41 -6.19 -9.38
CA LYS A 118 10.11 -6.20 -8.09
C LYS A 118 10.88 -7.49 -7.91
N SER A 119 12.11 -7.40 -7.39
CA SER A 119 12.88 -8.58 -6.98
C SER A 119 12.36 -9.09 -5.63
N GLY A 120 12.20 -10.41 -5.52
CA GLY A 120 11.89 -11.12 -4.27
C GLY A 120 12.74 -12.37 -4.14
N GLU A 121 13.02 -12.79 -2.91
CA GLU A 121 13.85 -13.98 -2.63
C GLU A 121 13.05 -15.29 -2.72
N ASN A 122 11.78 -15.28 -2.30
CA ASN A 122 10.85 -16.40 -2.41
C ASN A 122 9.39 -15.91 -2.47
N LEU A 123 8.45 -16.81 -2.80
CA LEU A 123 7.01 -16.60 -2.67
C LEU A 123 6.43 -17.64 -1.71
N ILE A 124 5.97 -17.18 -0.55
CA ILE A 124 5.31 -18.02 0.45
C ILE A 124 3.79 -17.79 0.44
N ALA A 125 3.03 -18.89 0.45
CA ALA A 125 1.60 -18.89 0.69
C ALA A 125 1.20 -20.05 1.62
N SER A 126 0.36 -19.77 2.62
CA SER A 126 -0.10 -20.77 3.60
C SER A 126 1.04 -21.56 4.28
N GLY A 127 2.21 -20.92 4.48
CA GLY A 127 3.39 -21.54 5.08
C GLY A 127 4.17 -22.47 4.14
N ILE A 128 3.81 -22.53 2.86
CA ILE A 128 4.48 -23.32 1.83
C ILE A 128 5.18 -22.35 0.87
N GLU A 129 6.45 -22.64 0.55
CA GLU A 129 7.18 -21.95 -0.51
C GLU A 129 6.64 -22.41 -1.86
N ILE A 130 5.95 -21.52 -2.58
CA ILE A 130 5.45 -21.76 -3.94
C ILE A 130 6.56 -21.46 -4.95
N VAL A 131 7.41 -20.48 -4.66
CA VAL A 131 8.62 -20.18 -5.42
C VAL A 131 9.76 -20.09 -4.41
N ASP A 132 10.71 -21.02 -4.49
CA ASP A 132 11.81 -21.21 -3.54
C ASP A 132 13.14 -20.59 -4.01
N TYR A 133 13.10 -19.82 -5.10
CA TYR A 133 14.27 -19.16 -5.69
C TYR A 133 14.03 -17.67 -5.91
N LYS A 134 15.13 -16.91 -5.93
CA LYS A 134 15.12 -15.48 -6.20
C LYS A 134 14.60 -15.19 -7.62
N HIS A 135 13.66 -14.27 -7.72
CA HIS A 135 13.02 -13.93 -8.98
C HIS A 135 12.50 -12.49 -9.01
N TRP A 136 12.30 -11.99 -10.22
CA TRP A 136 11.55 -10.77 -10.47
C TRP A 136 10.09 -11.12 -10.66
N ASN A 137 9.20 -10.35 -10.05
CA ASN A 137 7.76 -10.54 -10.16
C ASN A 137 7.01 -9.27 -10.55
N LEU A 138 5.90 -9.48 -11.26
CA LEU A 138 4.90 -8.47 -11.55
C LEU A 138 3.51 -9.07 -11.29
N LEU A 139 2.75 -8.44 -10.41
CA LEU A 139 1.41 -8.84 -10.07
C LEU A 139 0.40 -7.99 -10.84
N VAL A 140 -0.48 -8.64 -11.60
CA VAL A 140 -1.54 -7.99 -12.37
C VAL A 140 -2.89 -8.48 -11.84
N HIS A 141 -3.73 -7.54 -11.42
CA HIS A 141 -5.05 -7.81 -10.86
C HIS A 141 -6.13 -7.59 -11.92
N PHE A 142 -7.02 -8.55 -12.09
CA PHE A 142 -8.23 -8.48 -12.94
C PHE A 142 -9.48 -8.13 -12.14
N ASP A 143 -9.44 -8.38 -10.83
CA ASP A 143 -10.48 -8.03 -9.86
C ASP A 143 -9.82 -7.47 -8.59
N ASN A 144 -10.60 -6.91 -7.68
CA ASN A 144 -10.10 -6.38 -6.40
C ASN A 144 -9.50 -7.52 -5.55
N PRO A 145 -8.17 -7.52 -5.30
CA PRO A 145 -7.53 -8.60 -4.54
C PRO A 145 -7.98 -8.63 -3.07
N LEU A 146 -8.43 -7.49 -2.53
CA LEU A 146 -8.93 -7.41 -1.15
C LEU A 146 -10.22 -8.21 -0.94
N SER A 147 -10.96 -8.53 -2.01
CA SER A 147 -12.16 -9.37 -1.94
C SER A 147 -11.91 -10.86 -2.20
N ALA A 148 -10.67 -11.27 -2.52
CA ALA A 148 -10.39 -12.64 -2.96
C ALA A 148 -10.73 -13.71 -1.91
N CYS A 149 -10.62 -13.44 -0.62
CA CYS A 149 -11.03 -14.40 0.41
C CYS A 149 -11.81 -13.71 1.54
N LYS A 150 -13.07 -13.35 1.26
CA LYS A 150 -13.98 -12.80 2.28
C LYS A 150 -14.21 -13.83 3.38
N THR A 151 -13.84 -13.52 4.61
CA THR A 151 -14.21 -14.32 5.78
C THR A 151 -15.67 -14.06 6.15
N LEU A 152 -16.48 -15.11 6.31
CA LEU A 152 -17.88 -15.06 6.79
C LEU A 152 -18.01 -14.64 8.27
N GLN A 153 -17.04 -13.90 8.82
CA GLN A 153 -17.04 -13.47 10.22
C GLN A 153 -17.58 -12.04 10.35
N SER A 154 -18.88 -11.88 10.08
CA SER A 154 -19.69 -10.87 10.78
C SER A 154 -20.92 -11.54 11.34
N LYS A 155 -20.77 -12.22 12.47
CA LYS A 155 -21.89 -12.80 13.23
C LYS A 155 -22.49 -11.83 14.25
N ASN A 156 -22.05 -10.57 14.28
CA ASN A 156 -22.46 -9.58 15.28
C ASN A 156 -22.97 -8.24 14.71
N THR A 157 -23.65 -8.27 13.56
CA THR A 157 -24.57 -7.19 13.18
C THR A 157 -25.76 -7.80 12.47
N SER A 158 -26.92 -7.65 13.09
CA SER A 158 -28.24 -7.93 12.52
C SER A 158 -28.39 -7.15 11.22
N GLY A 159 -28.38 -7.85 10.08
CA GLY A 159 -28.55 -7.25 8.77
C GLY A 159 -28.53 -8.33 7.69
N TYR A 160 -29.69 -8.93 7.45
CA TYR A 160 -29.96 -9.68 6.23
C TYR A 160 -29.89 -8.70 5.06
N CYS A 161 -28.88 -8.79 4.21
CA CYS A 161 -28.80 -7.98 3.00
C CYS A 161 -29.21 -8.82 1.78
N ASP A 162 -30.24 -8.34 1.10
CA ASP A 162 -30.84 -8.91 -0.11
C ASP A 162 -29.84 -8.90 -1.30
N PRO A 163 -29.83 -9.88 -2.22
CA PRO A 163 -28.78 -10.06 -3.24
C PRO A 163 -28.65 -8.94 -4.29
N ILE A 164 -29.50 -7.91 -4.26
CA ILE A 164 -29.62 -6.91 -5.35
C ILE A 164 -29.07 -5.53 -4.93
N GLN A 165 -28.74 -5.28 -3.66
CA GLN A 165 -28.37 -3.93 -3.17
C GLN A 165 -27.17 -3.87 -2.21
N CYS A 166 -26.13 -4.67 -2.44
CA CYS A 166 -24.86 -4.48 -1.73
C CYS A 166 -23.79 -3.87 -2.64
N ASP A 167 -23.82 -2.54 -2.78
CA ASP A 167 -22.62 -1.77 -3.16
C ASP A 167 -21.65 -1.73 -1.96
N LEU A 168 -21.00 -2.86 -1.71
CA LEU A 168 -19.97 -3.00 -0.67
C LEU A 168 -18.61 -2.74 -1.29
N ARG A 169 -18.35 -1.47 -1.63
CA ARG A 169 -16.99 -0.95 -1.78
C ARG A 169 -16.27 -1.12 -0.44
N GLY A 170 -15.41 -2.14 -0.37
CA GLY A 170 -14.40 -2.30 0.67
C GLY A 170 -14.93 -2.80 2.02
N SER A 171 -15.08 -4.11 2.16
CA SER A 171 -14.95 -4.75 3.47
C SER A 171 -13.71 -5.64 3.45
N GLY A 172 -12.55 -5.02 3.70
CA GLY A 172 -11.40 -5.77 4.21
C GLY A 172 -11.82 -6.50 5.48
N GLU A 173 -11.10 -7.59 5.82
CA GLU A 173 -11.34 -8.28 7.07
C GLU A 173 -11.41 -7.27 8.21
N ARG A 174 -12.42 -7.38 9.07
CA ARG A 174 -12.33 -6.77 10.38
C ARG A 174 -11.20 -7.52 11.06
N ALA A 175 -9.99 -6.96 11.03
CA ALA A 175 -8.95 -7.31 11.97
C ALA A 175 -9.67 -7.48 13.32
N THR A 176 -9.47 -8.60 14.02
CA THR A 176 -9.63 -8.57 15.49
C THR A 176 -9.02 -7.25 15.88
N PRO A 177 -9.75 -6.30 16.50
CA PRO A 177 -9.16 -5.01 16.78
C PRO A 177 -7.84 -5.34 17.46
N THR A 178 -6.71 -5.10 16.78
CA THR A 178 -5.48 -4.81 17.50
C THR A 178 -6.00 -3.80 18.51
N PRO A 179 -5.98 -4.13 19.82
CA PRO A 179 -6.62 -3.29 20.83
C PRO A 179 -6.31 -1.88 20.42
N TYR A 180 -7.31 -1.04 20.14
CA TYR A 180 -7.05 0.25 19.51
C TYR A 180 -5.99 0.94 20.36
N ILE A 181 -4.75 0.89 19.90
CA ILE A 181 -3.65 1.61 20.49
C ILE A 181 -3.88 2.92 19.80
N SER A 182 -4.46 3.89 20.52
CA SER A 182 -4.51 5.25 20.00
C SER A 182 -3.12 5.53 19.46
N PRO A 183 -2.97 6.00 18.20
CA PRO A 183 -1.66 6.30 17.67
C PRO A 183 -0.93 7.08 18.74
N THR A 184 0.25 6.61 19.15
CA THR A 184 1.02 7.28 20.19
C THR A 184 1.05 8.74 19.79
N PRO A 185 0.48 9.66 20.61
CA PRO A 185 0.34 11.04 20.20
C PRO A 185 1.67 11.51 19.67
N THR A 186 1.69 11.99 18.43
CA THR A 186 2.93 12.52 17.86
C THR A 186 3.42 13.56 18.85
N PRO A 187 4.63 13.39 19.41
CA PRO A 187 5.14 14.31 20.42
C PRO A 187 5.11 15.73 19.84
N GLN A 188 4.81 16.72 20.68
CA GLN A 188 4.84 18.10 20.23
C GLN A 188 6.26 18.45 19.76
N ALA A 189 6.37 19.32 18.75
CA ALA A 189 7.66 19.76 18.23
C ALA A 189 8.54 20.36 19.34
N SER A 190 7.94 21.12 20.26
CA SER A 190 8.60 21.65 21.47
C SER A 190 9.24 20.57 22.36
N THR A 191 8.57 19.42 22.55
CA THR A 191 9.12 18.28 23.32
C THR A 191 10.30 17.63 22.58
N ILE A 192 10.25 17.60 21.25
CA ILE A 192 11.37 17.09 20.45
C ILE A 192 12.56 18.04 20.53
N LEU A 193 12.35 19.36 20.49
CA LEU A 193 13.42 20.35 20.63
C LEU A 193 14.17 20.21 21.95
N GLN A 194 13.49 19.90 23.06
CA GLN A 194 14.17 19.61 24.34
C GLN A 194 15.17 18.46 24.21
N LYS A 195 14.83 17.40 23.47
CA LYS A 195 15.73 16.26 23.23
C LYS A 195 16.88 16.65 22.30
N VAL A 196 16.63 17.50 21.31
CA VAL A 196 17.65 18.03 20.41
C VAL A 196 18.66 18.89 21.19
N THR A 197 18.19 19.77 22.07
CA THR A 197 19.04 20.56 22.99
C THR A 197 19.93 19.65 23.82
N VAL A 198 19.37 18.59 24.43
CA VAL A 198 20.17 17.60 25.18
C VAL A 198 21.22 16.94 24.29
N SER A 199 20.83 16.49 23.08
CA SER A 199 21.77 15.88 22.13
C SER A 199 22.91 16.83 21.75
N LEU A 200 22.63 18.11 21.51
CA LEU A 200 23.64 19.12 21.20
C LEU A 200 24.61 19.32 22.36
N THR A 201 24.11 19.42 23.60
CA THR A 201 24.98 19.59 24.78
C THR A 201 25.91 18.40 25.04
N SER A 202 25.61 17.23 24.47
CA SER A 202 26.47 16.04 24.54
C SER A 202 27.46 15.91 23.39
N SER A 203 27.31 16.70 22.32
CA SER A 203 28.23 16.69 21.17
C SER A 203 29.53 17.42 21.51
N LYS A 204 30.65 16.93 20.97
CA LYS A 204 31.99 17.48 21.26
C LYS A 204 32.33 18.66 20.37
N THR A 205 32.49 18.39 19.08
CA THR A 205 32.95 19.35 18.08
C THR A 205 32.09 19.18 16.86
N LEU A 206 31.47 20.27 16.45
CA LEU A 206 30.59 20.30 15.28
C LEU A 206 31.25 21.09 14.16
N LYS A 207 30.97 20.68 12.93
CA LYS A 207 31.33 21.39 11.71
C LYS A 207 30.07 21.79 10.97
N LEU A 208 30.14 22.97 10.36
CA LEU A 208 29.09 23.51 9.50
C LEU A 208 29.62 23.57 8.06
N GLU A 209 28.85 23.04 7.12
CA GLU A 209 29.16 23.08 5.69
C GLU A 209 27.96 23.61 4.90
N SER A 210 28.17 24.32 3.80
CA SER A 210 27.05 24.70 2.91
C SER A 210 26.80 23.61 1.88
N SER A 211 25.53 23.30 1.63
CA SER A 211 25.10 22.44 0.52
C SER A 211 24.82 23.20 -0.79
N SER A 212 25.08 24.51 -0.84
CA SER A 212 24.81 25.38 -1.99
C SER A 212 25.89 26.46 -2.21
N SER A 213 25.78 27.19 -3.33
CA SER A 213 26.68 28.32 -3.64
C SER A 213 26.70 29.33 -2.51
N LEU A 214 27.90 29.66 -2.02
CA LEU A 214 28.08 30.54 -0.88
C LEU A 214 27.86 32.01 -1.27
N ASP A 215 27.00 32.69 -0.51
CA ASP A 215 27.01 34.15 -0.44
C ASP A 215 27.97 34.61 0.68
N GLU A 216 28.34 35.90 0.68
CA GLU A 216 29.30 36.47 1.64
C GLU A 216 28.88 36.24 3.11
N ILE A 217 27.57 36.26 3.38
CA ILE A 217 27.01 36.00 4.71
C ILE A 217 27.14 34.52 5.10
N SER A 218 26.91 33.59 4.17
CA SER A 218 27.09 32.14 4.39
C SER A 218 28.56 31.79 4.60
N GLU A 219 29.49 32.42 3.88
CA GLU A 219 30.92 32.28 4.13
C GLU A 219 31.29 32.75 5.55
N THR A 220 30.74 33.90 5.96
CA THR A 220 30.95 34.44 7.31
C THR A 220 30.42 33.47 8.38
N ILE A 221 29.22 32.93 8.19
CA ILE A 221 28.62 31.91 9.07
C ILE A 221 29.54 30.70 9.23
N ILE A 222 30.03 30.13 8.11
CA ILE A 222 30.86 28.93 8.13
C ILE A 222 32.21 29.21 8.78
N ASN A 223 32.83 30.35 8.47
CA ASN A 223 34.13 30.73 9.05
C ASN A 223 34.02 30.91 10.57
N ASN A 224 32.97 31.59 11.05
CA ASN A 224 32.73 31.74 12.48
C ASN A 224 32.42 30.40 13.15
N ALA A 225 31.56 29.58 12.55
CA ALA A 225 31.25 28.24 13.04
C ALA A 225 32.49 27.35 13.13
N THR A 226 33.42 27.49 12.18
CA THR A 226 34.68 26.74 12.17
C THR A 226 35.61 27.21 13.29
N ASN A 227 35.74 28.53 13.48
CA ASN A 227 36.54 29.11 14.55
C ASN A 227 35.99 28.76 15.94
N GLU A 228 34.67 28.69 16.08
CA GLU A 228 33.96 28.34 17.31
C GLU A 228 33.51 26.87 17.34
N SER A 229 34.16 25.97 16.60
CA SER A 229 33.71 24.56 16.44
C SER A 229 33.50 23.79 17.76
N THR A 230 34.24 24.12 18.82
CA THR A 230 34.06 23.55 20.18
C THR A 230 32.88 24.17 20.95
N ASN A 231 32.47 25.38 20.59
CA ASN A 231 31.34 26.10 21.18
C ASN A 231 30.08 26.06 20.30
N LEU A 232 30.18 25.61 19.05
CA LEU A 232 29.09 25.60 18.07
C LEU A 232 27.89 24.80 18.57
N ALA A 233 28.12 23.70 19.27
CA ALA A 233 27.06 22.92 19.92
C ALA A 233 26.27 23.76 20.95
N ASN A 234 26.94 24.59 21.73
CA ASN A 234 26.30 25.49 22.69
C ASN A 234 25.54 26.63 21.99
N ILE A 235 26.11 27.19 20.92
CA ILE A 235 25.45 28.24 20.11
C ILE A 235 24.15 27.70 19.52
N LEU A 236 24.22 26.56 18.83
CA LEU A 236 23.04 25.90 18.26
C LEU A 236 22.04 25.48 19.34
N SER A 237 22.53 25.03 20.51
CA SER A 237 21.67 24.66 21.62
C SER A 237 20.84 25.84 22.13
N LYS A 238 21.43 27.03 22.24
CA LYS A 238 20.70 28.27 22.62
C LYS A 238 19.65 28.65 21.57
N ILE A 239 20.01 28.59 20.29
CA ILE A 239 19.09 28.89 19.19
C ILE A 239 17.88 27.95 19.23
N VAL A 240 18.15 26.64 19.36
CA VAL A 240 17.13 25.58 19.37
C VAL A 240 16.24 25.65 20.62
N SER A 241 16.81 25.95 21.79
CA SER A 241 16.04 26.06 23.04
C SER A 241 15.07 27.24 23.03
N ASP A 242 15.43 28.32 22.33
CA ASP A 242 14.68 29.57 22.31
C ASP A 242 13.74 29.68 21.09
N MET A 243 13.66 28.64 20.26
CA MET A 243 12.70 28.59 19.15
C MET A 243 11.26 28.68 19.67
N LYS A 244 10.50 29.63 19.11
CA LYS A 244 9.07 29.86 19.37
C LYS A 244 8.24 29.41 18.18
N ASN A 245 6.91 29.37 18.37
CA ASN A 245 5.95 29.03 17.31
C ASN A 245 6.29 27.71 16.57
N THR A 246 6.74 26.71 17.33
CA THR A 246 7.39 25.53 16.77
C THR A 246 6.37 24.56 16.18
N ALA A 247 6.66 24.08 14.98
CA ALA A 247 5.81 23.15 14.26
C ALA A 247 6.65 22.16 13.46
N TYR A 248 6.08 21.01 13.12
CA TYR A 248 6.70 20.13 12.14
C TYR A 248 6.70 20.80 10.77
N ASP A 249 7.80 20.61 10.05
CA ASP A 249 7.94 20.99 8.65
C ASP A 249 8.12 19.75 7.77
N SER A 250 8.27 19.95 6.47
CA SER A 250 8.50 18.87 5.52
C SER A 250 9.79 18.10 5.83
N ASN A 251 9.73 16.78 5.73
CA ASN A 251 10.93 15.95 5.81
C ASN A 251 11.84 16.23 4.60
N THR A 252 13.14 16.08 4.79
CA THR A 252 14.13 16.22 3.71
C THR A 252 15.02 14.98 3.63
N TRP A 253 15.51 14.68 2.44
CA TRP A 253 16.44 13.57 2.22
C TRP A 253 17.87 14.11 2.24
N ILE A 254 18.70 13.56 3.12
CA ILE A 254 20.13 13.86 3.24
C ILE A 254 20.84 12.51 3.24
N ASP A 255 21.79 12.31 2.32
CA ASP A 255 22.50 11.04 2.13
C ASP A 255 21.57 9.83 1.99
N ASN A 256 20.47 10.00 1.24
CA ASN A 256 19.43 8.99 1.02
C ASN A 256 18.72 8.50 2.31
N VAL A 257 18.77 9.29 3.38
CA VAL A 257 18.02 9.09 4.62
C VAL A 257 17.03 10.24 4.82
N SER A 258 15.78 9.93 5.18
CA SER A 258 14.76 10.93 5.47
C SER A 258 14.93 11.48 6.88
N HIS A 259 15.10 12.79 7.01
CA HIS A 259 15.24 13.50 8.29
C HIS A 259 13.99 14.34 8.59
N LYS A 260 13.61 14.40 9.87
CA LYS A 260 12.38 15.06 10.32
C LYS A 260 12.58 16.56 10.42
N GLY A 261 11.76 17.34 9.72
CA GLY A 261 11.81 18.81 9.73
C GLY A 261 11.06 19.40 10.94
N ILE A 262 11.68 20.37 11.61
CA ILE A 262 11.05 21.21 12.64
C ILE A 262 11.36 22.66 12.32
N LYS A 263 10.33 23.48 12.23
CA LYS A 263 10.44 24.93 12.04
C LYS A 263 9.97 25.71 13.25
N GLY A 264 10.45 26.94 13.38
CA GLY A 264 10.03 27.89 14.39
C GLY A 264 10.65 29.26 14.13
N THR A 265 10.36 30.19 15.03
CA THR A 265 10.93 31.55 14.98
C THR A 265 11.94 31.74 16.09
N VAL A 266 13.05 32.42 15.81
CA VAL A 266 14.06 32.81 16.80
C VAL A 266 14.28 34.31 16.74
N ASN A 267 14.58 34.94 17.87
CA ASN A 267 15.00 36.33 17.86
C ASN A 267 16.42 36.41 17.25
N SER A 268 16.60 37.34 16.32
CA SER A 268 17.85 37.55 15.58
C SER A 268 19.06 37.83 16.46
N ASP A 269 18.86 38.32 17.70
CA ASP A 269 19.93 38.53 18.68
C ASP A 269 20.69 37.24 19.01
N LEU A 270 20.02 36.08 18.92
CA LEU A 270 20.65 34.78 19.18
C LEU A 270 21.58 34.31 18.06
N LEU A 271 21.55 34.96 16.88
CA LEU A 271 22.45 34.67 15.77
C LEU A 271 23.71 35.54 15.79
N GLN A 272 23.83 36.53 16.68
CA GLN A 272 25.00 37.42 16.72
C GLN A 272 26.32 36.67 16.97
N ASP A 273 26.28 35.58 17.74
CA ASP A 273 27.43 34.70 17.99
C ASP A 273 27.88 33.95 16.72
N LEU A 274 27.00 33.81 15.72
CA LEU A 274 27.27 33.10 14.46
C LEU A 274 27.52 34.07 13.30
N VAL A 275 26.83 35.21 13.29
CA VAL A 275 26.89 36.23 12.24
C VAL A 275 27.03 37.61 12.89
N PRO A 276 28.17 38.29 12.72
CA PRO A 276 28.31 39.66 13.20
C PRO A 276 27.37 40.59 12.42
N ASN A 277 26.88 41.64 13.07
CA ASN A 277 26.02 42.67 12.49
C ASN A 277 24.65 42.18 12.01
N VAL A 278 24.06 41.20 12.70
CA VAL A 278 22.64 40.87 12.51
C VAL A 278 21.78 42.00 13.09
N ASP A 279 20.76 42.42 12.33
CA ASP A 279 19.79 43.43 12.80
C ASP A 279 19.03 42.89 14.01
N SER A 280 19.07 43.62 15.13
CA SER A 280 18.52 43.15 16.41
C SER A 280 17.00 43.19 16.48
N GLY A 281 16.43 42.32 17.31
CA GLY A 281 15.00 42.36 17.65
C GLY A 281 14.04 41.90 16.54
N THR A 282 14.55 41.25 15.48
CA THR A 282 13.71 40.69 14.41
C THR A 282 13.48 39.20 14.64
N ASP A 283 12.28 38.70 14.34
CA ASP A 283 11.98 37.27 14.40
C ASP A 283 12.35 36.62 13.06
N LEU A 284 13.26 35.65 13.10
CA LEU A 284 13.75 34.92 11.94
C LEU A 284 13.19 33.51 11.91
N ASN A 285 12.89 33.02 10.71
CA ASN A 285 12.41 31.65 10.52
C ASN A 285 13.61 30.70 10.46
N ILE A 286 13.58 29.69 11.31
CA ILE A 286 14.59 28.65 11.40
C ILE A 286 13.93 27.31 11.11
N THR A 287 14.58 26.49 10.30
CA THR A 287 14.21 25.08 10.11
C THR A 287 15.40 24.18 10.38
N ILE A 288 15.19 23.14 11.19
CA ILE A 288 16.17 22.10 11.45
C ILE A 288 15.66 20.75 10.94
N TRP A 289 16.57 19.91 10.46
CA TRP A 289 16.28 18.51 10.16
C TRP A 289 17.10 17.61 11.05
N ILE A 290 16.41 16.68 11.69
CA ILE A 290 16.99 15.81 12.73
C ILE A 290 16.89 14.33 12.38
N THR A 291 17.83 13.56 12.91
CA THR A 291 17.83 12.10 12.90
C THR A 291 16.85 11.54 13.94
N ASP A 292 16.61 10.23 13.89
CA ASP A 292 15.82 9.52 14.91
C ASP A 292 16.46 9.55 16.31
N THR A 293 17.78 9.79 16.38
CA THR A 293 18.52 10.00 17.63
C THR A 293 18.53 11.45 18.10
N HIS A 294 17.77 12.35 17.44
CA HIS A 294 17.64 13.78 17.76
C HIS A 294 18.89 14.62 17.50
N GLN A 295 19.82 14.12 16.69
CA GLN A 295 20.96 14.93 16.21
C GLN A 295 20.53 15.80 15.02
N ILE A 296 20.98 17.06 14.98
CA ILE A 296 20.75 17.93 13.84
C ILE A 296 21.69 17.54 12.70
N LYS A 297 21.13 17.39 11.50
CA LYS A 297 21.88 17.16 10.26
C LYS A 297 21.86 18.35 9.33
N ARG A 298 20.81 19.16 9.38
CA ARG A 298 20.70 20.37 8.57
C ARG A 298 20.06 21.50 9.36
N PHE A 299 20.55 22.70 9.14
CA PHE A 299 20.08 23.94 9.73
C PHE A 299 19.85 24.97 8.62
N LYS A 300 18.68 25.59 8.61
CA LYS A 300 18.30 26.60 7.62
C LYS A 300 17.84 27.87 8.32
N ILE A 301 18.32 29.00 7.81
CA ILE A 301 17.90 30.35 8.20
C ILE A 301 17.17 30.96 7.01
N GLU A 302 15.98 31.51 7.25
CA GLU A 302 15.18 32.22 6.24
C GLU A 302 14.92 33.66 6.66
N GLY A 303 15.10 34.58 5.71
CA GLY A 303 14.94 36.01 5.89
C GLY A 303 16.27 36.77 5.83
N ALA A 304 16.13 38.09 5.74
CA ALA A 304 17.25 39.02 5.80
C ALA A 304 17.89 39.02 7.19
N LEU A 305 19.22 38.89 7.24
CA LEU A 305 20.00 39.00 8.48
C LEU A 305 20.40 40.44 8.79
N ASN A 306 20.46 41.31 7.78
CA ASN A 306 20.72 42.74 7.94
C ASN A 306 20.07 43.54 6.80
N THR A 307 20.06 44.87 6.90
CA THR A 307 19.51 45.78 5.88
C THR A 307 20.04 45.62 4.44
N SER A 308 21.22 45.01 4.26
CA SER A 308 21.80 44.74 2.93
C SER A 308 21.44 43.36 2.37
N ASP A 309 20.85 42.50 3.19
CA ASP A 309 20.45 41.14 2.84
C ASP A 309 19.01 41.11 2.26
N PRO A 310 18.77 40.45 1.11
CA PRO A 310 17.41 40.30 0.60
C PRO A 310 16.44 39.64 1.59
N ASN A 311 15.20 40.12 1.61
CA ASN A 311 14.15 39.59 2.50
C ASN A 311 13.78 38.13 2.21
N ASP A 312 13.99 37.65 0.98
CA ASP A 312 13.74 36.28 0.55
C ASP A 312 14.98 35.37 0.63
N SER A 313 16.07 35.86 1.22
CA SER A 313 17.28 35.06 1.44
C SER A 313 17.00 33.82 2.27
N ALA A 314 17.63 32.71 1.86
CA ALA A 314 17.55 31.43 2.56
C ALA A 314 18.91 30.75 2.52
N ARG A 315 19.44 30.42 3.70
CA ARG A 315 20.77 29.83 3.87
C ARG A 315 20.64 28.48 4.52
N THR A 316 21.23 27.45 3.90
CA THR A 316 21.11 26.07 4.34
C THR A 316 22.48 25.48 4.59
N PHE A 317 22.64 24.86 5.75
CA PHE A 317 23.90 24.32 6.22
C PHE A 317 23.72 22.88 6.68
N GLU A 318 24.65 22.02 6.31
CA GLU A 318 24.78 20.66 6.84
C GLU A 318 25.67 20.67 8.09
N ILE A 319 25.32 19.81 9.05
CA ILE A 319 26.00 19.68 10.34
C ILE A 319 26.54 18.27 10.49
N SER A 320 27.83 18.17 10.81
CA SER A 320 28.51 16.91 11.12
C SER A 320 29.36 17.03 12.38
N GLU A 321 29.57 15.92 13.07
CA GLU A 321 30.58 15.85 14.13
C GLU A 321 31.97 15.71 13.50
N VAL A 322 32.96 16.37 14.11
CA VAL A 322 34.37 16.22 13.73
C VAL A 322 34.95 15.07 14.55
N GLU A 323 35.51 14.06 13.87
CA GLU A 323 36.21 12.92 14.50
C GLU A 323 37.51 13.35 15.20
#